data_AF-A0A811SQ82-F1
#
_entry.id   AF-A0A811SQ82-F1
#
_cell.length_a   1.000
_cell.length_b   1.000
_cell.length_c   1.000
_cell.angle_alpha   90.00
_cell.angle_beta   90.00
_cell.angle_gamma   90.00
#
_symmetry.space_group_name_H-M   'P 1'
#
loop_
_entity.id
_entity.type
_entity.pdbx_description
1 polymer ?
#
loop_
_entity_poly.entity_id
_entity_poly.type
_entity_poly.pdbx_seq_one_letter_code
_entity_poly.pdbx_strand_id
1 'polypeptide(L)' 'MSSTAAAGVAPECGGTKASWPELVGLSVEEAKKVILKDKPDADIVVLPVGSPVTRDYRPNRVRIFVDTVAETPHVG' A
#
# COMPACT_ATOMS: atom_id res chain seq x y z
N MET A 1 3.96 -23.49 -15.85
CA MET A 1 4.82 -23.92 -14.72
C MET A 1 6.04 -23.03 -14.76
N SER A 2 6.01 -21.94 -14.00
CA SER A 2 6.66 -21.85 -12.68
C SER A 2 7.94 -21.05 -12.85
N SER A 3 7.96 -19.84 -12.30
CA SER A 3 9.13 -19.46 -11.53
C SER A 3 8.69 -18.47 -10.45
N THR A 4 9.18 -18.77 -9.26
CA THR A 4 8.66 -18.36 -7.97
C THR A 4 9.24 -17.01 -7.52
N ALA A 5 8.63 -16.45 -6.49
CA ALA A 5 8.91 -15.18 -5.83
C ALA A 5 10.40 -14.81 -5.68
N ALA A 6 10.71 -13.55 -5.98
CA ALA A 6 11.85 -12.86 -5.39
C ALA A 6 11.35 -12.05 -4.19
N ALA A 7 11.49 -12.64 -3.00
CA ALA A 7 11.45 -11.92 -1.75
C ALA A 7 12.61 -10.91 -1.72
N GLY A 8 12.29 -9.62 -1.89
CA GLY A 8 13.23 -8.54 -1.67
C GLY A 8 13.32 -8.24 -0.18
N VAL A 9 14.27 -8.86 0.52
CA VAL A 9 14.75 -8.35 1.81
C VAL A 9 15.64 -7.14 1.52
N ALA A 10 15.12 -5.93 1.77
CA ALA A 10 15.93 -4.73 1.82
C ALA A 10 16.54 -4.57 3.23
N PRO A 11 17.81 -4.16 3.35
CA PRO A 11 18.47 -4.00 4.64
C PRO A 11 17.94 -2.76 5.37
N GLU A 12 17.71 -2.89 6.67
CA GLU A 12 17.49 -1.76 7.59
C GLU A 12 18.79 -0.94 7.71
N CYS A 13 18.99 0.02 6.81
CA CYS A 13 19.74 1.23 7.12
C CYS A 13 18.71 2.30 7.47
N GLY A 14 18.99 3.14 8.47
CA GLY A 14 18.12 4.20 8.99
C GLY A 14 17.80 5.33 8.01
N GLY A 15 17.25 4.98 6.85
CA GLY A 15 16.51 5.83 5.94
C GLY A 15 15.03 5.57 6.14
N THR A 16 14.24 6.64 6.15
CA THR A 16 12.78 6.58 6.25
C THR A 16 12.25 5.58 5.23
N LYS A 17 11.65 4.48 5.70
CA LYS A 17 11.02 3.47 4.83
C LYS A 17 10.00 4.18 3.94
N ALA A 18 10.25 4.17 2.64
CA ALA A 18 9.48 4.94 1.65
C ALA A 18 8.52 4.07 0.83
N SER A 19 8.65 2.75 0.91
CA SER A 19 7.86 1.80 0.14
C SER A 19 7.67 0.49 0.89
N TRP A 20 6.54 -0.17 0.62
CA TRP A 20 6.15 -1.43 1.25
C TRP A 20 5.65 -2.43 0.18
N PRO A 21 6.54 -3.00 -0.65
CA PRO A 21 6.15 -3.98 -1.67
C PRO A 21 5.52 -5.25 -1.07
N GLU A 22 5.83 -5.59 0.18
CA GLU A 22 5.30 -6.73 0.92
C GLU A 22 3.81 -6.63 1.26
N LEU A 23 3.19 -5.44 1.13
CA LEU A 23 1.77 -5.23 1.44
C LEU A 23 0.86 -5.49 0.25
N VAL A 24 1.42 -5.70 -0.94
CA VAL A 24 0.64 -6.05 -2.12
C VAL A 24 -0.06 -7.39 -1.89
N GLY A 25 -1.39 -7.40 -2.03
CA GLY A 25 -2.23 -8.57 -1.79
C GLY A 25 -2.75 -8.71 -0.35
N LEU A 26 -2.31 -7.85 0.58
CA LEU A 26 -2.89 -7.78 1.92
C LEU A 26 -4.16 -6.94 1.94
N SER A 27 -4.96 -7.12 3.00
CA SER A 27 -6.08 -6.23 3.26
C SER A 27 -5.61 -4.82 3.60
N VAL A 28 -6.47 -3.83 3.35
CA VAL A 28 -6.19 -2.41 3.71
C VAL A 28 -5.86 -2.25 5.19
N GLU A 29 -6.53 -3.03 6.05
CA GLU A 29 -6.33 -2.97 7.49
C GLU A 29 -4.96 -3.47 7.92
N GLU A 30 -4.51 -4.59 7.35
CA GLU A 30 -3.17 -5.13 7.59
C GLU A 30 -2.10 -4.19 7.06
N ALA A 31 -2.30 -3.67 5.84
CA ALA A 31 -1.39 -2.70 5.24
C ALA A 31 -1.25 -1.45 6.11
N LYS A 32 -2.37 -0.89 6.61
CA LYS A 32 -2.36 0.26 7.52
C LYS A 32 -1.55 0.00 8.79
N LYS A 33 -1.73 -1.17 9.42
CA LYS A 33 -1.01 -1.53 10.65
C LYS A 33 0.50 -1.57 10.42
N VAL A 34 0.96 -2.16 9.31
CA VAL A 34 2.39 -2.22 8.99
C VAL A 34 2.94 -0.83 8.67
N ILE A 35 2.24 -0.04 7.85
CA ILE A 35 2.67 1.31 7.48
C ILE A 35 2.79 2.21 8.72
N LEU A 36 1.80 2.21 9.62
CA LEU A 36 1.84 3.04 10.84
C LEU A 36 2.90 2.58 11.84
N LYS A 37 3.25 1.29 11.85
CA LYS A 37 4.34 0.77 12.67
C LYS A 37 5.70 1.26 12.17
N ASP A 38 5.90 1.26 10.86
CA ASP A 38 7.17 1.66 10.24
C ASP A 38 7.30 3.18 10.06
N LYS A 39 6.18 3.87 9.84
CA LYS A 39 6.07 5.31 9.65
C LYS A 39 4.87 5.86 10.43
N PRO A 40 5.05 6.22 11.73
CA PRO A 40 3.96 6.66 12.59
C PRO A 40 3.37 8.03 12.20
N ASP A 41 4.11 8.83 11.43
CA ASP A 41 3.68 10.13 10.89
C ASP A 41 3.03 10.01 9.49
N ALA A 42 2.70 8.80 9.04
CA ALA A 42 2.10 8.57 7.73
C ALA A 42 0.65 9.09 7.63
N ASP A 43 0.40 9.95 6.66
CA ASP A 43 -0.92 10.33 6.17
C ASP A 43 -1.40 9.29 5.15
N ILE A 44 -2.13 8.28 5.62
CA ILE A 44 -2.58 7.15 4.79
C ILE A 44 -3.87 7.52 4.05
N VAL A 45 -3.82 7.47 2.73
CA VAL A 45 -4.97 7.70 1.85
C VAL A 45 -5.27 6.41 1.08
N VAL A 46 -6.50 5.90 1.20
CA VAL A 46 -6.94 4.70 0.47
C VAL A 46 -7.78 5.14 -0.72
N LEU A 47 -7.44 4.65 -1.92
CA LEU A 47 -8.10 5.03 -3.16
C LEU A 47 -8.35 3.82 -4.06
N PRO A 48 -9.44 3.79 -4.83
CA PRO A 48 -9.58 2.91 -5.99
C PRO A 48 -8.39 3.04 -6.95
N VAL A 49 -7.91 1.91 -7.51
CA VAL A 49 -6.97 1.92 -8.64
C VAL A 49 -7.54 2.78 -9.77
N GLY A 50 -6.71 3.65 -10.34
CA GLY A 50 -7.13 4.56 -11.43
C GLY A 50 -7.78 5.88 -10.96
N SER A 51 -7.97 6.08 -9.65
CA SER A 51 -8.46 7.35 -9.13
C SER A 51 -7.53 8.52 -9.53
N PRO A 52 -8.07 9.65 -10.02
CA PRO A 52 -7.26 10.82 -10.32
C PRO A 52 -6.64 11.36 -9.02
N VAL A 53 -5.32 11.51 -9.01
CA VAL A 53 -4.58 12.01 -7.85
C VAL A 53 -3.75 13.22 -8.21
N THR A 54 -3.57 14.10 -7.23
CA THR A 54 -2.67 15.25 -7.33
C THR A 54 -1.21 14.78 -7.49
N ARG A 55 -0.44 15.48 -8.32
CA ARG A 55 0.98 15.23 -8.60
C ARG A 55 1.94 15.96 -7.64
N ASP A 56 1.43 16.47 -6.53
CA ASP A 56 2.22 17.08 -5.45
C ASP A 56 3.08 16.02 -4.74
N TYR A 57 4.27 16.39 -4.27
CA TYR A 57 5.09 15.53 -3.42
C TYR A 57 4.83 15.86 -1.95
N ARG A 58 4.39 14.85 -1.18
CA ARG A 58 4.21 14.95 0.28
C ARG A 58 4.93 13.77 0.93
N PRO A 59 6.05 13.97 1.65
CA PRO A 59 6.88 12.87 2.18
C PRO A 59 6.15 12.02 3.22
N ASN A 60 5.10 12.57 3.84
CA ASN A 60 4.31 11.86 4.83
C ASN A 60 3.14 11.08 4.22
N ARG A 61 2.75 11.35 2.96
CA ARG A 61 1.57 10.74 2.37
C ARG A 61 1.86 9.37 1.79
N VAL A 62 1.12 8.36 2.25
CA VAL A 62 1.15 7.01 1.70
C VAL A 62 -0.19 6.71 1.04
N ARG A 63 -0.18 6.45 -0.28
CA ARG A 63 -1.39 6.11 -1.04
C ARG A 63 -1.48 4.60 -1.20
N ILE A 64 -2.55 4.00 -0.67
CA ILE A 64 -2.89 2.59 -0.88
C ILE A 64 -3.93 2.54 -2.00
N PHE A 65 -3.56 1.97 -3.13
CA PHE A 65 -4.50 1.72 -4.22
C PHE A 65 -5.12 0.34 -4.06
N VAL A 66 -6.43 0.30 -3.95
CA VAL A 66 -7.20 -0.95 -3.83
C VAL A 66 -7.84 -1.30 -5.14
N ASP A 67 -7.78 -2.58 -5.51
CA ASP A 67 -8.59 -3.07 -6.61
C ASP A 67 -10.06 -3.04 -6.17
N THR A 68 -10.91 -2.45 -7.01
CA THR A 68 -12.19 -1.88 -6.53
C THR A 68 -13.36 -2.70 -7.03
N VAL A 69 -14.17 -3.20 -6.10
CA VAL A 69 -15.56 -3.59 -6.39
C VAL A 69 -16.41 -2.33 -6.24
N ALA A 70 -16.66 -1.63 -7.34
CA ALA A 70 -17.25 -0.28 -7.36
C ALA A 70 -18.76 -0.24 -7.11
N GLU A 71 -19.43 -1.39 -7.20
CA GLU A 71 -20.87 -1.54 -7.09
C GLU A 71 -21.20 -2.77 -6.25
N THR A 72 -22.40 -2.82 -5.68
CA THR A 72 -22.75 -3.83 -4.68
C THR A 72 -22.64 -5.24 -5.28
N PRO A 73 -21.79 -6.12 -4.70
CA PRO A 73 -21.89 -7.54 -4.98
C PRO A 73 -23.19 -8.04 -4.37
N HIS A 74 -24.21 -8.19 -5.21
CA HIS A 74 -25.49 -8.76 -4.82
C HIS A 74 -25.40 -10.29 -4.85
N VAL A 75 -25.93 -10.97 -3.82
CA VAL A 75 -26.30 -12.38 -3.98
C VAL A 75 -27.65 -12.41 -4.69
N GLY A 76 -27.67 -13.07 -5.85
CA GLY A 76 -28.82 -13.49 -6.63
C GLY A 76 -28.44 -14.75 -7.38
#